data_AF-A0A662WD09-F1
#
_entry.id   AF-A0A662WD09-F1
#
_cell.length_a   1.000
_cell.length_b   1.000
_cell.length_c   1.000
_cell.angle_alpha   90.00
_cell.angle_beta   90.00
_cell.angle_gamma   90.00
#
_symmetry.space_group_name_H-M   'P 1'
#
loop_
_entity.id
_entity.type
_entity.pdbx_description
1 polymer ?
#
loop_
_entity_poly.entity_id
_entity_poly.type
_entity_poly.pdbx_seq_one_letter_code
_entity_poly.pdbx_strand_id
1 'polypeptide(L)'
;MLFVLLTSIVWTVWLIVLTIDPNGAANCLTNTAEFDSGEFWLIIDPEPVFMAVSVFSLVVLALAYFLVVLQMTLLRNSVDSIKPSEKTTTSMCSTFKPRFKFTQKVVELWHELTAFNGRKRNFDMLFAVGWPILWLAYSITHFQFDRAKALLILQTYPPAWFERRARLAADASEVTLFQISFDALRMKSGSDLCLRMAMNLSFCYRLKRVAEYLIRQRRRALHPTQSRDPSQFKISRSVAAFFVAVSAFILMYVHQSIALSSAACEAFPQCVAFAYRWQEHGPCACRALIDGDRAPRTYAEWIHPVDVTDVVSQLATSGDLRVLQLINRQLPVWPEQLQRCTDLRTM
;
A
#
# COMPACT_ATOMS: atom_id res chain seq x y z
N MET A 1 -14.44 1.74 -18.19
CA MET A 1 -13.04 1.81 -18.68
C MET A 1 -12.45 3.19 -18.52
N LEU A 2 -13.07 4.25 -19.07
CA LEU A 2 -12.58 5.61 -18.84
C LEU A 2 -12.57 5.98 -17.35
N PHE A 3 -13.68 5.75 -16.63
CA PHE A 3 -13.74 5.93 -15.17
C PHE A 3 -12.59 5.21 -14.45
N VAL A 4 -12.37 3.93 -14.79
CA VAL A 4 -11.31 3.10 -14.22
C VAL A 4 -9.92 3.71 -14.47
N LEU A 5 -9.62 4.13 -15.70
CA LEU A 5 -8.36 4.79 -16.04
C LEU A 5 -8.18 6.10 -15.27
N LEU A 6 -9.24 6.91 -15.15
CA LEU A 6 -9.21 8.16 -14.39
C LEU A 6 -8.94 7.89 -12.90
N THR A 7 -9.63 6.92 -12.29
CA THR A 7 -9.36 6.51 -10.90
C THR A 7 -7.92 6.04 -10.73
N SER A 8 -7.38 5.26 -11.67
CA SER A 8 -5.97 4.83 -11.61
C SER A 8 -4.98 5.99 -11.76
N ILE A 9 -5.26 6.97 -12.61
CA ILE A 9 -4.43 8.19 -12.74
C ILE A 9 -4.47 8.98 -11.44
N VAL A 10 -5.67 9.26 -10.91
CA VAL A 10 -5.84 9.98 -9.64
C VAL A 10 -5.11 9.26 -8.51
N TRP A 11 -5.24 7.94 -8.42
CA TRP A 11 -4.53 7.14 -7.42
C TRP A 11 -3.01 7.17 -7.61
N THR A 12 -2.51 7.10 -8.85
CA THR A 12 -1.07 7.19 -9.12
C THR A 12 -0.51 8.56 -8.74
N VAL A 13 -1.25 9.63 -9.04
CA VAL A 13 -0.90 11.00 -8.63
C VAL A 13 -0.90 11.11 -7.11
N TRP A 14 -1.89 10.51 -6.43
CA TRP A 14 -1.92 10.44 -4.98
C TRP A 14 -0.68 9.73 -4.39
N LEU A 15 -0.25 8.60 -4.97
CA LEU A 15 0.98 7.92 -4.57
C LEU A 15 2.25 8.78 -4.80
N ILE A 16 2.26 9.63 -5.82
CA ILE A 16 3.36 10.58 -6.04
C ILE A 16 3.41 11.59 -4.88
N VAL A 17 2.27 12.19 -4.52
CA VAL A 17 2.17 13.13 -3.40
C VAL A 17 2.62 12.45 -2.10
N LEU A 18 2.15 11.23 -1.84
CA LEU A 18 2.55 10.42 -0.68
C LEU A 18 4.06 10.15 -0.59
N THR A 19 4.76 10.12 -1.74
CA THR A 19 6.20 9.86 -1.80
C THR A 19 7.02 11.13 -1.58
N ILE A 20 6.50 12.28 -2.04
CA ILE A 20 7.19 13.59 -1.94
C ILE A 20 7.00 14.21 -0.56
N ASP A 21 5.76 14.26 -0.07
CA ASP A 21 5.40 14.90 1.19
C ASP A 21 4.43 14.00 1.98
N PRO A 22 4.96 12.99 2.69
CA PRO A 22 4.12 12.06 3.43
C PRO A 22 3.39 12.74 4.60
N ASN A 23 3.99 13.75 5.25
CA ASN A 23 3.35 14.48 6.35
C ASN A 23 2.18 15.32 5.85
N GLY A 24 2.37 16.10 4.79
CA GLY A 24 1.31 16.88 4.17
C GLY A 24 0.15 16.01 3.67
N ALA A 25 0.46 14.86 3.06
CA ALA A 25 -0.55 13.91 2.64
C ALA A 25 -1.34 13.33 3.82
N ALA A 26 -0.68 12.91 4.90
CA ALA A 26 -1.35 12.42 6.11
C ALA A 26 -2.23 13.50 6.76
N ASN A 27 -1.74 14.74 6.83
CA ASN A 27 -2.50 15.89 7.34
C ASN A 27 -3.73 16.21 6.49
N CYS A 28 -3.62 16.12 5.17
CA CYS A 28 -4.73 16.33 4.25
C CYS A 28 -5.81 15.26 4.45
N LEU A 29 -5.43 14.00 4.60
CA LEU A 29 -6.35 12.89 4.81
C LEU A 29 -7.10 12.97 6.15
N THR A 30 -6.40 13.35 7.21
CA THR A 30 -6.92 13.32 8.58
C THR A 30 -7.39 14.69 9.08
N ASN A 31 -7.32 15.70 8.22
CA ASN A 31 -7.64 17.08 8.55
C ASN A 31 -6.93 17.55 9.83
N THR A 32 -5.60 17.42 9.82
CA THR A 32 -4.71 17.82 10.93
C THR A 32 -3.66 18.86 10.55
N ALA A 33 -3.77 19.45 9.35
CA ALA A 33 -2.78 20.41 8.83
C ALA A 33 -2.59 21.66 9.70
N GLU A 34 -3.64 22.09 10.40
CA GLU A 34 -3.61 23.27 11.27
C GLU A 34 -2.88 23.02 12.61
N PHE A 35 -2.63 21.76 12.94
CA PHE A 35 -2.02 21.38 14.21
C PHE A 35 -0.50 21.20 14.08
N ASP A 36 0.22 21.56 15.15
CA ASP A 36 1.68 21.38 15.27
C ASP A 36 2.49 21.95 14.08
N SER A 37 2.02 23.03 13.46
CA SER A 37 2.63 23.67 12.29
C SER A 37 2.76 22.75 11.07
N GLY A 38 1.86 21.77 10.92
CA GLY A 38 1.92 20.76 9.87
C GLY A 38 2.76 19.53 10.23
N GLU A 39 3.38 19.48 11.41
CA GLU A 39 4.23 18.36 11.86
C GLU A 39 3.53 17.47 12.89
N PHE A 40 2.23 17.20 12.67
CA PHE A 40 1.44 16.35 13.55
C PHE A 40 1.91 14.89 13.53
N TRP A 41 2.16 14.34 12.33
CA TRP A 41 2.42 12.91 12.13
C TRP A 41 3.88 12.49 12.29
N LEU A 42 4.84 13.43 12.21
CA LEU A 42 6.29 13.19 12.35
C LEU A 42 6.81 12.01 11.52
N ILE A 43 6.29 11.86 10.30
CA ILE A 43 6.67 10.77 9.41
C ILE A 43 8.07 11.03 8.86
N ILE A 44 8.97 10.06 9.01
CA ILE A 44 10.34 10.13 8.49
C ILE A 44 10.32 10.05 6.96
N ASP A 45 11.00 11.00 6.32
CA ASP A 45 11.16 11.05 4.87
C ASP A 45 12.02 9.90 4.33
N PRO A 46 11.72 9.40 3.11
CA PRO A 46 12.54 8.39 2.46
C PRO A 46 13.90 8.96 2.04
N GLU A 47 14.90 8.08 1.87
CA GLU A 47 16.20 8.44 1.31
C GLU A 47 16.04 9.15 -0.06
N PRO A 48 16.72 10.28 -0.31
CA PRO A 48 16.44 11.13 -1.48
C PRO A 48 16.61 10.41 -2.81
N VAL A 49 17.58 9.49 -2.91
CA VAL A 49 17.79 8.68 -4.11
C VAL A 49 16.60 7.74 -4.36
N PHE A 50 16.14 7.05 -3.32
CA PHE A 50 15.01 6.14 -3.41
C PHE A 50 13.70 6.89 -3.71
N MET A 51 13.52 8.07 -3.10
CA MET A 51 12.41 8.98 -3.39
C MET A 51 12.37 9.35 -4.88
N ALA A 52 13.49 9.83 -5.43
CA ALA A 52 13.58 10.25 -6.83
C ALA A 52 13.27 9.10 -7.80
N VAL A 53 13.83 7.91 -7.57
CA VAL A 53 13.56 6.72 -8.39
C VAL A 53 12.09 6.33 -8.33
N SER A 54 11.48 6.35 -7.15
CA SER A 54 10.07 6.01 -6.95
C SER A 54 9.13 7.00 -7.64
N VAL A 55 9.39 8.30 -7.48
CA VAL A 55 8.61 9.37 -8.13
C VAL A 55 8.74 9.27 -9.66
N PHE A 56 9.96 9.13 -10.18
CA PHE A 56 10.17 8.98 -11.62
C PHE A 56 9.40 7.78 -12.18
N SER A 57 9.46 6.64 -11.48
CA SER A 57 8.74 5.43 -11.84
C SER A 57 7.22 5.64 -11.88
N LEU A 58 6.65 6.30 -10.87
CA LEU A 58 5.22 6.63 -10.83
C LEU A 58 4.80 7.64 -11.91
N VAL A 59 5.64 8.62 -12.25
CA VAL A 59 5.37 9.58 -13.33
C VAL A 59 5.31 8.87 -14.68
N VAL A 60 6.27 7.97 -14.96
CA VAL A 60 6.25 7.15 -16.18
C VAL A 60 4.96 6.32 -16.27
N LEU A 61 4.52 5.75 -15.15
CA LEU A 61 3.27 5.00 -15.08
C LEU A 61 2.03 5.88 -15.33
N ALA A 62 1.98 7.07 -14.72
CA ALA A 62 0.88 8.02 -14.93
C ALA A 62 0.78 8.45 -16.40
N LEU A 63 1.93 8.71 -17.05
CA LEU A 63 2.00 8.99 -18.48
C LEU A 63 1.50 7.81 -19.32
N ALA A 64 1.87 6.58 -18.96
CA ALA A 64 1.38 5.39 -19.67
C ALA A 64 -0.15 5.28 -19.59
N TYR A 65 -0.76 5.50 -18.42
CA TYR A 65 -2.22 5.54 -18.30
C TYR A 65 -2.84 6.68 -19.12
N PHE A 66 -2.24 7.87 -19.10
CA PHE A 66 -2.71 9.01 -19.89
C PHE A 66 -2.69 8.73 -21.40
N LEU A 67 -1.62 8.10 -21.91
CA LEU A 67 -1.53 7.71 -23.33
C LEU A 67 -2.63 6.71 -23.71
N VAL A 68 -2.97 5.77 -22.83
CA VAL A 68 -4.09 4.84 -23.06
C VAL A 68 -5.43 5.58 -23.09
N VAL A 69 -5.65 6.55 -22.19
CA VAL A 69 -6.85 7.41 -22.22
C VAL A 69 -6.93 8.18 -23.53
N LEU A 70 -5.83 8.82 -23.95
CA LEU A 70 -5.75 9.58 -25.20
C LEU A 70 -6.08 8.71 -26.42
N GLN A 71 -5.57 7.48 -26.43
CA GLN A 71 -5.87 6.49 -27.48
C GLN A 71 -7.36 6.11 -27.49
N MET A 72 -8.00 6.03 -26.32
CA MET A 72 -9.43 5.71 -26.21
C MET A 72 -10.36 6.88 -26.56
N THR A 73 -9.93 8.13 -26.37
CA THR A 73 -10.78 9.33 -26.54
C THR A 73 -10.55 10.01 -27.89
N LEU A 74 -9.30 10.33 -28.25
CA LEU A 74 -8.99 11.13 -29.45
C LEU A 74 -8.71 10.27 -30.67
N LEU A 75 -7.89 9.22 -30.53
CA LEU A 75 -7.60 8.29 -31.63
C LEU A 75 -8.81 7.40 -31.98
N ARG A 76 -9.87 7.42 -31.17
CA ARG A 76 -11.14 6.79 -31.49
C ARG A 76 -11.90 7.48 -32.63
N ASN A 77 -11.67 8.77 -32.85
CA ASN A 77 -12.34 9.56 -33.88
C ASN A 77 -11.44 9.87 -35.09
N SER A 78 -10.12 9.86 -34.93
CA SER A 78 -9.18 10.21 -36.01
C SER A 78 -8.89 9.08 -37.01
N VAL A 79 -9.28 7.83 -36.73
CA VAL A 79 -8.92 6.66 -37.54
C VAL A 79 -9.94 6.36 -38.64
N ASP A 80 -10.52 7.41 -39.22
CA ASP A 80 -11.25 7.30 -40.50
C ASP A 80 -10.30 7.36 -41.72
N SER A 81 -9.00 7.61 -41.53
CA SER A 81 -8.04 7.83 -42.64
C SER A 81 -6.85 6.86 -42.71
N ILE A 82 -6.70 5.92 -41.77
CA ILE A 82 -5.59 4.95 -41.83
C ILE A 82 -6.06 3.72 -42.63
N LYS A 83 -5.79 3.74 -43.95
CA LYS A 83 -5.82 2.53 -44.80
C LYS A 83 -5.07 1.40 -44.08
N PRO A 84 -5.52 0.14 -44.16
CA PRO A 84 -4.75 -0.97 -43.64
C PRO A 84 -3.49 -1.12 -44.50
N SER A 85 -2.42 -0.41 -44.15
CA SER A 85 -1.10 -0.71 -44.67
C SER A 85 -0.60 -1.92 -43.91
N GLU A 86 -1.01 -3.08 -44.39
CA GLU A 86 -0.26 -4.31 -44.24
C GLU A 86 1.07 -4.14 -44.98
N LYS A 87 1.99 -3.38 -44.37
CA LYS A 87 3.43 -3.28 -44.62
C LYS A 87 4.01 -2.13 -43.80
N THR A 88 5.07 -2.45 -43.05
CA THR A 88 6.08 -1.53 -42.52
C THR A 88 5.78 -0.78 -41.21
N THR A 89 5.80 -1.51 -40.10
CA THR A 89 6.24 -0.97 -38.78
C THR A 89 7.21 -1.95 -38.13
N THR A 90 8.21 -2.37 -38.90
CA THR A 90 9.47 -3.00 -38.43
C THR A 90 10.65 -2.04 -38.63
N SER A 91 10.45 -0.74 -38.41
CA SER A 91 11.49 0.26 -38.69
C SER A 91 11.32 1.55 -37.88
N MET A 92 11.06 1.47 -36.57
CA MET A 92 11.45 2.56 -35.65
C MET A 92 11.40 2.12 -34.18
N CYS A 93 12.04 0.98 -33.90
CA CYS A 93 12.53 0.62 -32.56
C CYS A 93 13.58 -0.50 -32.67
N SER A 94 14.52 -0.34 -33.61
CA SER A 94 15.62 -1.31 -33.84
C SER A 94 16.92 -0.96 -33.10
N THR A 95 16.97 0.14 -32.35
CA THR A 95 18.22 0.58 -31.67
C THR A 95 18.30 0.20 -30.20
N PHE A 96 17.33 -0.54 -29.65
CA PHE A 96 17.44 -1.15 -28.33
C PHE A 96 16.87 -2.57 -28.35
N LYS A 97 17.67 -3.53 -28.83
CA LYS A 97 17.43 -4.95 -28.58
C LYS A 97 18.13 -5.30 -27.25
N PRO A 98 17.43 -5.40 -26.10
CA PRO A 98 18.04 -5.99 -24.91
C PRO A 98 18.36 -7.46 -25.23
N ARG A 99 19.65 -7.80 -25.13
CA ARG A 99 20.27 -9.06 -25.59
C ARG A 99 20.01 -10.25 -24.66
N PHE A 100 18.87 -10.33 -23.99
CA PHE A 100 18.57 -11.41 -23.04
C PHE A 100 17.39 -12.26 -23.53
N LYS A 101 17.66 -13.47 -24.03
CA LYS A 101 16.63 -14.46 -24.48
C LYS A 101 15.58 -14.78 -23.40
N PHE A 102 15.89 -14.53 -22.13
CA PHE A 102 14.99 -14.69 -20.98
C PHE A 102 13.83 -13.67 -21.01
N THR A 103 14.09 -12.43 -21.42
CA THR A 103 13.06 -11.38 -21.42
C THR A 103 11.99 -11.64 -22.46
N GLN A 104 12.33 -12.24 -23.61
CA GLN A 104 11.37 -12.60 -24.65
C GLN A 104 10.40 -13.69 -24.20
N LYS A 105 10.89 -14.75 -23.55
CA LYS A 105 10.05 -15.82 -22.99
C LYS A 105 9.16 -15.33 -21.86
N VAL A 106 9.69 -14.43 -21.01
CA VAL A 106 8.90 -13.79 -19.96
C VAL A 106 7.81 -12.91 -20.57
N VAL A 107 8.12 -12.13 -21.60
CA VAL A 107 7.15 -11.28 -22.31
C VAL A 107 6.07 -12.11 -23.01
N GLU A 108 6.42 -13.25 -23.62
CA GLU A 108 5.45 -14.19 -24.22
C GLU A 108 4.55 -14.83 -23.17
N LEU A 109 5.14 -15.38 -22.09
CA LEU A 109 4.39 -15.93 -20.95
C LEU A 109 3.47 -14.87 -20.31
N TRP A 110 3.92 -13.62 -20.25
CA TRP A 110 3.16 -12.50 -19.74
C TRP A 110 2.01 -12.09 -20.67
N HIS A 111 2.24 -12.10 -21.98
CA HIS A 111 1.20 -11.91 -22.98
C HIS A 111 0.13 -13.02 -22.92
N GLU A 112 0.52 -14.24 -22.57
CA GLU A 112 -0.37 -15.39 -22.39
C GLU A 112 -1.18 -15.30 -21.09
N LEU A 113 -0.56 -14.94 -19.96
CA LEU A 113 -1.23 -14.78 -18.67
C LEU A 113 -2.25 -13.62 -18.68
N THR A 114 -2.04 -12.61 -19.50
CA THR A 114 -2.93 -11.44 -19.62
C THR A 114 -4.00 -11.57 -20.71
N ALA A 115 -4.20 -12.78 -21.27
CA ALA A 115 -5.13 -13.05 -22.36
C ALA A 115 -6.62 -12.78 -22.01
N PHE A 116 -7.38 -12.54 -23.07
CA PHE A 116 -8.34 -11.43 -23.15
C PHE A 116 -9.79 -11.71 -22.69
N ASN A 117 -10.26 -12.96 -22.60
CA ASN A 117 -11.71 -13.26 -22.62
C ASN A 117 -12.37 -13.70 -21.30
N GLY A 118 -11.88 -13.20 -20.16
CA GLY A 118 -12.54 -13.43 -18.87
C GLY A 118 -13.71 -12.46 -18.60
N ARG A 119 -14.90 -12.99 -18.33
CA ARG A 119 -16.11 -12.26 -17.86
C ARG A 119 -15.88 -11.44 -16.57
N LYS A 120 -14.76 -11.66 -15.86
CA LYS A 120 -14.35 -10.92 -14.66
C LYS A 120 -13.28 -9.87 -15.01
N ARG A 121 -13.74 -8.73 -15.56
CA ARG A 121 -12.93 -7.59 -16.03
C ARG A 121 -12.29 -6.73 -14.93
N ASN A 122 -12.66 -6.91 -13.66
CA ASN A 122 -12.37 -5.95 -12.59
C ASN A 122 -11.34 -6.43 -11.55
N PHE A 123 -10.80 -7.65 -11.70
CA PHE A 123 -9.97 -8.26 -10.65
C PHE A 123 -8.65 -7.51 -10.45
N ASP A 124 -7.88 -7.26 -11.52
CA ASP A 124 -6.60 -6.54 -11.44
C ASP A 124 -6.74 -5.13 -10.87
N MET A 125 -7.84 -4.43 -11.21
CA MET A 125 -8.16 -3.10 -10.68
C MET A 125 -8.44 -3.14 -9.18
N LEU A 126 -9.18 -4.17 -8.73
CA LEU A 126 -9.52 -4.33 -7.32
C LEU A 126 -8.26 -4.45 -6.48
N PHE A 127 -7.24 -5.18 -6.93
CA PHE A 127 -6.00 -5.34 -6.15
C PHE A 127 -5.02 -4.18 -6.30
N ALA A 128 -4.84 -3.63 -7.52
CA ALA A 128 -3.85 -2.57 -7.75
C ALA A 128 -4.28 -1.19 -7.21
N VAL A 129 -5.58 -0.91 -7.20
CA VAL A 129 -6.12 0.42 -6.88
C VAL A 129 -7.23 0.34 -5.84
N GLY A 130 -8.19 -0.57 -6.00
CA GLY A 130 -9.37 -0.63 -5.14
C GLY A 130 -9.05 -0.95 -3.67
N TRP A 131 -8.30 -2.02 -3.41
CA TRP A 131 -8.00 -2.53 -2.08
C TRP A 131 -7.14 -1.55 -1.27
N PRO A 132 -6.06 -0.95 -1.82
CA PRO A 132 -5.33 0.12 -1.13
C PRO A 132 -6.20 1.34 -0.78
N ILE A 133 -7.08 1.78 -1.68
CA ILE A 133 -8.01 2.90 -1.42
C ILE A 133 -8.99 2.54 -0.30
N LEU A 134 -9.58 1.35 -0.35
CA LEU A 134 -10.53 0.89 0.67
C LEU A 134 -9.87 0.80 2.04
N TRP A 135 -8.64 0.27 2.10
CA TRP A 135 -7.87 0.18 3.34
C TRP A 135 -7.58 1.57 3.92
N LEU A 136 -7.18 2.52 3.05
CA LEU A 136 -6.92 3.89 3.46
C LEU A 136 -8.20 4.60 3.94
N ALA A 137 -9.31 4.42 3.21
CA ALA A 137 -10.59 4.99 3.58
C ALA A 137 -11.04 4.48 4.95
N TYR A 138 -10.92 3.16 5.18
CA TYR A 138 -11.20 2.55 6.48
C TYR A 138 -10.35 3.21 7.59
N SER A 139 -9.02 3.31 7.40
CA SER A 139 -8.15 3.92 8.42
C SER A 139 -8.48 5.38 8.71
N ILE A 140 -8.88 6.16 7.71
CA ILE A 140 -9.27 7.56 7.90
C ILE A 140 -10.59 7.66 8.66
N THR A 141 -11.58 6.83 8.30
CA THR A 141 -12.89 6.84 8.98
C THR A 141 -12.83 6.37 10.42
N HIS A 142 -11.85 5.52 10.75
CA HIS A 142 -11.65 4.99 12.10
C HIS A 142 -10.73 5.85 12.98
N PHE A 143 -10.02 6.82 12.42
CA PHE A 143 -9.18 7.73 13.19
C PHE A 143 -10.03 8.81 13.89
N GLN A 144 -10.12 8.75 15.22
CA GLN A 144 -10.91 9.64 16.06
C GLN A 144 -10.01 10.62 16.81
N PHE A 145 -9.79 11.78 16.19
CA PHE A 145 -9.06 12.87 16.82
C PHE A 145 -10.01 13.95 17.38
N ASP A 146 -10.01 14.13 18.70
CA ASP A 146 -10.77 15.18 19.38
C ASP A 146 -10.10 16.55 19.19
N ARG A 147 -10.51 17.21 18.10
CA ARG A 147 -10.03 18.54 17.72
C ARG A 147 -10.47 19.61 18.72
N ALA A 148 -11.63 19.46 19.37
CA ALA A 148 -12.10 20.44 20.34
C ALA A 148 -11.19 20.43 21.58
N LYS A 149 -10.81 19.24 22.06
CA LYS A 149 -9.82 19.08 23.12
C LYS A 149 -8.44 19.64 22.70
N ALA A 150 -7.99 19.37 21.48
CA ALA A 150 -6.73 19.90 20.98
C ALA A 150 -6.74 21.44 20.90
N LEU A 151 -7.82 22.06 20.44
CA LEU A 151 -7.97 23.51 20.40
C LEU A 151 -7.96 24.13 21.81
N LEU A 152 -8.63 23.49 22.77
CA LEU A 152 -8.62 23.93 24.16
C LEU A 152 -7.20 23.88 24.76
N ILE A 153 -6.44 22.83 24.45
CA ILE A 153 -5.03 22.70 24.82
C ILE A 153 -4.19 23.85 24.22
N LEU A 154 -4.38 24.17 22.94
CA LEU A 154 -3.65 25.25 22.26
C LEU A 154 -3.93 26.65 22.84
N GLN A 155 -5.14 26.85 23.36
CA GLN A 155 -5.58 28.10 24.01
C GLN A 155 -5.13 28.19 25.47
N THR A 156 -5.13 27.05 26.18
CA THR A 156 -4.84 27.01 27.62
C THR A 156 -3.34 27.05 27.89
N TYR A 157 -2.55 26.29 27.12
CA TYR A 157 -1.11 26.17 27.36
C TYR A 157 -0.30 27.18 26.55
N PRO A 158 0.74 27.79 27.16
CA PRO A 158 1.60 28.76 26.47
C PRO A 158 2.51 28.09 25.42
N PRO A 159 2.97 28.83 24.40
CA PRO A 159 3.65 28.28 23.21
C PRO A 159 4.86 27.40 23.44
N ALA A 160 5.61 27.64 24.53
CA ALA A 160 6.83 26.91 24.84
C ALA A 160 6.59 25.57 25.54
N TRP A 161 5.34 25.26 25.93
CA TRP A 161 5.04 24.06 26.71
C TRP A 161 4.84 22.85 25.80
N PHE A 162 5.31 21.70 26.27
CA PHE A 162 5.26 20.45 25.52
C PHE A 162 3.82 19.98 25.36
N GLU A 163 3.02 20.12 26.42
CA GLU A 163 1.60 19.75 26.52
C GLU A 163 0.74 20.45 25.47
N ARG A 164 1.22 21.59 24.94
CA ARG A 164 0.54 22.33 23.88
C ARG A 164 0.51 21.58 22.54
N ARG A 165 1.37 20.57 22.35
CA ARG A 165 1.43 19.80 21.10
C ARG A 165 0.17 18.96 20.92
N ALA A 166 -0.55 19.21 19.84
CA ALA A 166 -1.85 18.59 19.57
C ALA A 166 -1.75 17.07 19.40
N ARG A 167 -0.64 16.58 18.83
CA ARG A 167 -0.34 15.14 18.69
C ARG A 167 -0.32 14.38 20.02
N LEU A 168 -0.02 15.05 21.14
CA LEU A 168 0.00 14.41 22.46
C LEU A 168 -1.41 14.17 23.01
N ALA A 169 -2.39 14.92 22.51
CA ALA A 169 -3.80 14.72 22.87
C ALA A 169 -4.44 13.56 22.08
N ALA A 170 -3.82 13.13 20.99
CA ALA A 170 -4.32 12.07 20.12
C ALA A 170 -4.13 10.70 20.74
N ASP A 171 -4.97 9.74 20.32
CA ASP A 171 -4.80 8.36 20.76
C ASP A 171 -3.59 7.71 20.10
N ALA A 172 -2.58 7.38 20.90
CA ALA A 172 -1.39 6.65 20.48
C ALA A 172 -1.71 5.37 19.68
N SER A 173 -2.76 4.62 20.08
CA SER A 173 -3.17 3.39 19.40
C SER A 173 -3.70 3.67 18.00
N GLU A 174 -4.60 4.64 17.86
CA GLU A 174 -5.17 5.03 16.57
C GLU A 174 -4.14 5.69 15.66
N VAL A 175 -3.28 6.56 16.22
CA VAL A 175 -2.16 7.18 15.49
C VAL A 175 -1.23 6.10 14.94
N THR A 176 -0.86 5.11 15.77
CA THR A 176 0.04 4.03 15.35
C THR A 176 -0.60 3.13 14.30
N LEU A 177 -1.88 2.76 14.45
CA LEU A 177 -2.60 1.97 13.46
C LEU A 177 -2.73 2.70 12.12
N PHE A 178 -3.00 4.02 12.16
CA PHE A 178 -2.98 4.86 10.98
C PHE A 178 -1.60 4.88 10.34
N GLN A 179 -0.53 5.15 11.11
CA GLN A 179 0.84 5.20 10.59
C GLN A 179 1.26 3.87 9.97
N ILE A 180 0.96 2.73 10.59
CA ILE A 180 1.24 1.39 10.04
C ILE A 180 0.52 1.19 8.70
N SER A 181 -0.77 1.58 8.62
CA SER A 181 -1.58 1.45 7.41
C SER A 181 -1.09 2.39 6.30
N PHE A 182 -0.80 3.63 6.65
CA PHE A 182 -0.27 4.65 5.77
C PHE A 182 1.11 4.25 5.23
N ASP A 183 1.96 3.71 6.10
CA ASP A 183 3.26 3.17 5.75
C ASP A 183 3.21 1.95 4.84
N ALA A 184 2.13 1.16 4.88
CA ALA A 184 1.91 0.07 3.95
C ALA A 184 1.53 0.57 2.54
N LEU A 185 1.11 1.83 2.38
CA LEU A 185 0.89 2.46 1.08
C LEU A 185 2.18 3.08 0.51
N ARG A 186 3.10 3.45 1.38
CA ARG A 186 4.38 4.05 1.01
C ARG A 186 5.34 3.01 0.46
N MET A 187 6.06 3.40 -0.58
CA MET A 187 7.18 2.61 -1.06
C MET A 187 8.36 2.82 -0.11
N LYS A 188 8.73 1.75 0.60
CA LYS A 188 9.83 1.75 1.56
C LYS A 188 11.00 0.87 1.16
N SER A 189 10.78 0.00 0.17
CA SER A 189 11.77 -0.97 -0.28
C SER A 189 11.71 -1.15 -1.80
N GLY A 190 12.84 -1.57 -2.39
CA GLY A 190 12.90 -1.86 -3.81
C GLY A 190 11.95 -2.99 -4.25
N SER A 191 11.69 -3.98 -3.38
CA SER A 191 10.73 -5.05 -3.68
C SER A 191 9.30 -4.54 -3.74
N ASP A 192 8.91 -3.64 -2.82
CA ASP A 192 7.59 -3.00 -2.86
C ASP A 192 7.41 -2.14 -4.12
N LEU A 193 8.42 -1.35 -4.49
CA LEU A 193 8.43 -0.60 -5.75
C LEU A 193 8.29 -1.53 -6.97
N CYS A 194 9.07 -2.61 -7.02
CA CYS A 194 9.02 -3.58 -8.11
C CYS A 194 7.65 -4.26 -8.23
N LEU A 195 7.07 -4.71 -7.12
CA LEU A 195 5.76 -5.37 -7.11
C LEU A 195 4.65 -4.40 -7.55
N ARG A 196 4.63 -3.18 -7.00
CA ARG A 196 3.66 -2.16 -7.39
C ARG A 196 3.77 -1.80 -8.86
N MET A 197 5.00 -1.61 -9.35
CA MET A 197 5.23 -1.27 -10.75
C MET A 197 4.83 -2.42 -11.68
N ALA A 198 5.17 -3.66 -11.32
CA ALA A 198 4.78 -4.84 -12.10
C ALA A 198 3.25 -4.99 -12.18
N MET A 199 2.54 -4.86 -11.06
CA MET A 199 1.06 -4.94 -11.04
C MET A 199 0.42 -3.83 -11.88
N ASN A 200 0.89 -2.60 -11.72
CA ASN A 200 0.34 -1.45 -12.45
C ASN A 200 0.68 -1.47 -13.95
N LEU A 201 1.89 -1.87 -14.34
CA LEU A 201 2.26 -2.04 -15.75
C LEU A 201 1.47 -3.18 -16.41
N SER A 202 1.25 -4.29 -15.70
CA SER A 202 0.37 -5.38 -16.16
C SER A 202 -1.02 -4.84 -16.48
N PHE A 203 -1.57 -4.07 -15.53
CA PHE A 203 -2.89 -3.49 -15.64
C PHE A 203 -2.99 -2.48 -16.80
N CYS A 204 -2.01 -1.57 -16.92
CA CYS A 204 -1.92 -0.60 -18.02
C CYS A 204 -1.81 -1.30 -19.38
N TYR A 205 -0.95 -2.31 -19.50
CA TYR A 205 -0.79 -3.10 -20.72
C TYR A 205 -2.11 -3.79 -21.12
N ARG A 206 -2.79 -4.42 -20.15
CA ARG A 206 -4.08 -5.07 -20.37
C ARG A 206 -5.14 -4.08 -20.84
N LEU A 207 -5.22 -2.89 -20.23
CA LEU A 207 -6.14 -1.83 -20.64
C LEU A 207 -5.88 -1.34 -22.06
N LYS A 208 -4.62 -1.15 -22.44
CA LYS A 208 -4.24 -0.81 -23.82
C LYS A 208 -4.75 -1.85 -24.83
N ARG A 209 -4.56 -3.13 -24.53
CA ARG A 209 -5.06 -4.24 -25.38
C ARG A 209 -6.58 -4.23 -25.51
N VAL A 210 -7.30 -3.93 -24.43
CA VAL A 210 -8.77 -3.80 -24.47
C VAL A 210 -9.20 -2.59 -25.29
N ALA A 211 -8.52 -1.45 -25.13
CA ALA A 211 -8.77 -0.27 -25.96
C ALA A 211 -8.59 -0.58 -27.45
N GLU A 212 -7.46 -1.19 -27.83
CA GLU A 212 -7.17 -1.60 -29.21
C GLU A 212 -8.24 -2.57 -29.76
N TYR A 213 -8.66 -3.54 -28.96
CA TYR A 213 -9.72 -4.48 -29.36
C TYR A 213 -11.07 -3.78 -29.56
N LEU A 214 -11.49 -2.91 -28.64
CA LEU A 214 -12.76 -2.17 -28.78
C LEU A 214 -12.76 -1.27 -30.01
N ILE A 215 -11.62 -0.63 -30.31
CA ILE A 215 -11.44 0.16 -31.53
C ILE A 215 -11.56 -0.73 -32.78
N ARG A 216 -10.91 -1.90 -32.79
CA ARG A 216 -11.01 -2.87 -33.90
C ARG A 216 -12.43 -3.41 -34.07
N GLN A 217 -13.11 -3.77 -32.99
CA GLN A 217 -14.48 -4.29 -33.03
C GLN A 217 -15.45 -3.25 -33.59
N ARG A 218 -15.34 -1.99 -33.17
CA ARG A 218 -16.14 -0.89 -33.72
C ARG A 218 -15.86 -0.68 -35.21
N ARG A 219 -14.59 -0.76 -35.64
CA ARG A 219 -14.22 -0.69 -37.06
C ARG A 219 -14.84 -1.83 -37.87
N ARG A 220 -14.89 -3.06 -37.33
CA ARG A 220 -15.56 -4.21 -37.96
C ARG A 220 -17.07 -4.03 -38.08
N ALA A 221 -17.70 -3.34 -37.12
CA ALA A 221 -19.13 -3.00 -37.22
C ALA A 221 -19.41 -1.97 -38.33
N LEU A 222 -18.45 -1.08 -38.63
CA LEU A 222 -18.52 -0.14 -39.76
C LEU A 222 -18.13 -0.77 -41.11
N HIS A 223 -17.20 -1.72 -41.13
CA HIS A 223 -16.79 -2.45 -42.33
C HIS A 223 -16.85 -3.97 -42.08
N PRO A 224 -17.93 -4.65 -42.50
CA PRO A 224 -18.10 -6.08 -42.30
C PRO A 224 -17.29 -6.87 -43.33
N THR A 225 -15.97 -6.95 -43.14
CA THR A 225 -15.16 -7.97 -43.83
C THR A 225 -14.99 -9.18 -42.93
N GLN A 226 -15.31 -10.35 -43.48
CA GLN A 226 -15.15 -11.67 -42.84
C GLN A 226 -13.71 -11.86 -42.38
N SER A 227 -13.48 -11.68 -41.08
CA SER A 227 -12.25 -12.14 -40.43
C SER A 227 -12.64 -13.03 -39.27
N ARG A 228 -12.14 -14.27 -39.32
CA ARG A 228 -12.31 -15.29 -38.27
C ARG A 228 -11.93 -14.69 -36.92
N ASP A 229 -12.78 -14.92 -35.93
CA ASP A 229 -12.45 -14.60 -34.55
C ASP A 229 -11.19 -15.38 -34.14
N PRO A 230 -10.21 -14.74 -33.49
CA PRO A 230 -9.01 -15.44 -33.06
C PRO A 230 -9.42 -16.55 -32.10
N SER A 231 -9.00 -17.78 -32.41
CA SER A 231 -9.24 -18.95 -31.57
C SER A 231 -8.63 -18.72 -30.20
N GLN A 232 -9.44 -18.83 -29.15
CA GLN A 232 -8.94 -18.81 -27.77
C GLN A 232 -8.03 -20.02 -27.57
N PHE A 233 -6.77 -19.78 -27.18
CA PHE A 233 -5.92 -20.85 -26.70
C PHE A 233 -6.50 -21.37 -25.39
N LYS A 234 -6.77 -22.68 -25.33
CA LYS A 234 -7.22 -23.34 -24.11
C LYS A 234 -6.05 -23.31 -23.13
N ILE A 235 -6.20 -22.57 -22.03
CA ILE A 235 -5.26 -22.62 -20.91
C ILE A 235 -5.20 -24.09 -20.44
N SER A 236 -3.99 -24.63 -20.29
CA SER A 236 -3.81 -25.98 -19.79
C SER A 236 -4.43 -26.12 -18.41
N ARG A 237 -5.22 -27.18 -18.20
CA ARG A 237 -5.88 -27.45 -16.90
C ARG A 237 -4.86 -27.50 -15.75
N SER A 238 -3.64 -27.97 -16.01
CA SER A 238 -2.57 -28.04 -15.02
C SER A 238 -2.09 -26.66 -14.56
N VAL A 239 -2.00 -25.69 -15.48
CA VAL A 239 -1.60 -24.31 -15.15
C VAL A 239 -2.69 -23.66 -14.30
N ALA A 240 -3.96 -23.82 -14.68
CA ALA A 240 -5.07 -23.31 -13.88
C ALA A 240 -5.12 -23.95 -12.48
N ALA A 241 -4.94 -25.26 -12.38
CA ALA A 241 -4.92 -25.98 -11.11
C ALA A 241 -3.78 -25.50 -10.20
N PHE A 242 -2.60 -25.24 -10.75
CA PHE A 242 -1.47 -24.68 -9.99
C PHE A 242 -1.81 -23.32 -9.36
N PHE A 243 -2.36 -22.38 -10.13
CA PHE A 243 -2.76 -21.07 -9.59
C PHE A 243 -3.86 -21.16 -8.54
N VAL A 244 -4.81 -22.07 -8.70
CA VAL A 244 -5.85 -22.34 -7.69
C VAL A 244 -5.23 -22.90 -6.41
N ALA A 245 -4.31 -23.86 -6.51
CA ALA A 245 -3.63 -24.44 -5.36
C ALA A 245 -2.78 -23.41 -4.61
N VAL A 246 -2.01 -22.59 -5.33
CA VAL A 246 -1.23 -21.49 -4.74
C VAL A 246 -2.14 -20.48 -4.04
N SER A 247 -3.27 -20.13 -4.65
CA SER A 247 -4.23 -19.19 -4.06
C SER A 247 -4.87 -19.75 -2.79
N ALA A 248 -5.26 -21.03 -2.80
CA ALA A 248 -5.77 -21.72 -1.62
C ALA A 248 -4.72 -21.81 -0.49
N PHE A 249 -3.46 -22.10 -0.86
CA PHE A 249 -2.35 -22.11 0.09
C PHE A 249 -2.12 -20.73 0.72
N ILE A 250 -2.13 -19.65 -0.07
CA ILE A 250 -1.97 -18.28 0.45
C ILE A 250 -3.11 -17.94 1.41
N LEU A 251 -4.36 -18.26 1.06
CA LEU A 251 -5.52 -18.00 1.93
C LEU A 251 -5.41 -18.77 3.24
N MET A 252 -5.04 -20.05 3.17
CA MET A 252 -4.78 -20.86 4.36
C MET A 252 -3.63 -20.26 5.19
N TYR A 253 -2.52 -19.88 4.56
CA TYR A 253 -1.36 -19.30 5.24
C TYR A 253 -1.71 -18.01 5.96
N VAL A 254 -2.43 -17.11 5.29
CA VAL A 254 -2.87 -15.84 5.88
C VAL A 254 -3.84 -16.09 7.04
N HIS A 255 -4.83 -16.97 6.84
CA HIS A 255 -5.79 -17.31 7.87
C HIS A 255 -5.12 -17.89 9.12
N GLN A 256 -4.21 -18.86 8.93
CA GLN A 256 -3.46 -19.46 10.04
C GLN A 256 -2.53 -18.46 10.72
N SER A 257 -1.86 -17.60 9.96
CA SER A 257 -1.00 -16.55 10.53
C SER A 257 -1.79 -15.57 11.39
N ILE A 258 -3.00 -15.18 10.95
CA ILE A 258 -3.88 -14.30 11.72
C ILE A 258 -4.37 -15.01 12.98
N ALA A 259 -4.98 -16.18 12.83
CA ALA A 259 -5.60 -16.90 13.94
C ALA A 259 -4.59 -17.26 15.05
N LEU A 260 -3.42 -17.78 14.68
CA LEU A 260 -2.39 -18.15 15.65
C LEU A 260 -1.76 -16.92 16.31
N SER A 261 -1.49 -15.85 15.55
CA SER A 261 -0.91 -14.63 16.14
C SER A 261 -1.89 -13.91 17.07
N SER A 262 -3.17 -13.85 16.72
CA SER A 262 -4.19 -13.25 17.58
C SER A 262 -4.39 -14.06 18.87
N ALA A 263 -4.40 -15.39 18.78
CA ALA A 263 -4.54 -16.26 19.94
C ALA A 263 -3.32 -16.16 20.88
N ALA A 264 -2.10 -16.15 20.32
CA ALA A 264 -0.87 -16.02 21.11
C ALA A 264 -0.76 -14.67 21.83
N CYS A 265 -1.36 -13.61 21.28
CA CYS A 265 -1.31 -12.26 21.83
C CYS A 265 -2.55 -11.85 22.65
N GLU A 266 -3.55 -12.73 22.80
CA GLU A 266 -4.79 -12.44 23.53
C GLU A 266 -4.54 -12.06 25.00
N ALA A 267 -3.47 -12.62 25.61
CA ALA A 267 -3.05 -12.30 26.97
C ALA A 267 -2.47 -10.87 27.14
N PHE A 268 -2.17 -10.16 26.05
CA PHE A 268 -1.50 -8.87 26.06
C PHE A 268 -2.34 -7.81 25.33
N PRO A 269 -3.38 -7.23 25.97
CA PRO A 269 -4.24 -6.22 25.35
C PRO A 269 -3.50 -4.95 24.91
N GLN A 270 -2.34 -4.66 25.51
CA GLN A 270 -1.43 -3.58 25.15
C GLN A 270 -0.72 -3.78 23.80
N CYS A 271 -0.79 -4.98 23.21
CA CYS A 271 -0.30 -5.21 21.85
C CYS A 271 -1.37 -4.82 20.82
N VAL A 272 -1.22 -3.63 20.23
CA VAL A 272 -2.21 -3.04 19.32
C VAL A 272 -2.06 -3.55 17.88
N ALA A 273 -0.87 -4.01 17.49
CA ALA A 273 -0.63 -4.57 16.15
C ALA A 273 0.27 -5.81 16.19
N PHE A 274 -0.01 -6.77 15.31
CA PHE A 274 0.69 -8.06 15.24
C PHE A 274 1.60 -8.14 14.00
N ALA A 275 2.64 -8.97 14.06
CA ALA A 275 3.54 -9.25 12.94
C ALA A 275 3.04 -10.40 12.02
N TYR A 276 1.95 -11.07 12.39
CA TYR A 276 1.28 -12.17 11.66
C TYR A 276 2.24 -13.28 11.19
N ARG A 277 2.43 -14.28 12.03
CA ARG A 277 3.30 -15.44 11.75
C ARG A 277 2.52 -16.74 11.85
N TRP A 278 2.81 -17.68 10.96
CA TRP A 278 2.34 -19.06 11.10
C TRP A 278 3.32 -19.82 12.00
N GLN A 279 3.11 -19.73 13.32
CA GLN A 279 3.88 -20.47 14.32
C GLN A 279 2.96 -20.92 15.45
N GLU A 280 2.80 -22.23 15.64
CA GLU A 280 1.82 -22.77 16.59
C GLU A 280 2.22 -22.58 18.06
N HIS A 281 3.52 -22.63 18.38
CA HIS A 281 4.03 -22.61 19.76
C HIS A 281 5.08 -21.50 19.96
N GLY A 282 4.82 -20.31 19.39
CA GLY A 282 5.73 -19.17 19.45
C GLY A 282 5.35 -18.13 20.51
N PRO A 283 6.29 -17.26 20.92
CA PRO A 283 5.96 -16.07 21.70
C PRO A 283 5.02 -15.14 20.91
N CYS A 284 4.27 -14.28 21.60
CA CYS A 284 3.43 -13.26 20.95
C CYS A 284 4.28 -12.38 20.02
N ALA A 285 3.98 -12.42 18.72
CA ALA A 285 4.67 -11.67 17.68
C ALA A 285 4.12 -10.24 17.61
N CYS A 286 4.29 -9.48 18.70
CA CYS A 286 3.81 -8.12 18.79
C CYS A 286 4.65 -7.15 17.95
N ARG A 287 3.98 -6.30 17.17
CA ARG A 287 4.60 -5.32 16.28
C ARG A 287 4.52 -3.90 16.86
N ALA A 288 3.44 -3.57 17.53
CA ALA A 288 3.25 -2.29 18.22
C ALA A 288 2.72 -2.52 19.63
N LEU A 289 3.53 -2.17 20.63
CA LEU A 289 3.21 -2.24 22.05
C LEU A 289 2.93 -0.84 22.56
N ILE A 290 1.70 -0.60 22.99
CA ILE A 290 1.26 0.70 23.52
C ILE A 290 0.61 0.43 24.86
N ASP A 291 1.32 0.79 25.93
CA ASP A 291 0.84 0.66 27.30
C ASP A 291 0.96 2.01 27.99
N GLY A 292 -0.14 2.49 28.53
CA GLY A 292 -0.05 3.62 29.43
C GLY A 292 -1.37 4.14 29.91
N ASP A 293 -1.30 4.83 31.03
CA ASP A 293 -2.42 5.58 31.58
C ASP A 293 -2.22 7.07 31.28
N ARG A 294 -3.15 7.72 30.59
CA ARG A 294 -3.05 9.14 30.23
C ARG A 294 -3.54 10.07 31.33
N ALA A 295 -4.30 9.57 32.30
CA ALA A 295 -4.95 10.40 33.30
C ALA A 295 -4.92 9.70 34.67
N PRO A 296 -3.72 9.57 35.28
CA PRO A 296 -3.61 9.00 36.61
C PRO A 296 -4.48 9.79 37.58
N ARG A 297 -5.27 9.08 38.38
CA ARG A 297 -6.29 9.70 39.24
C ARG A 297 -5.70 10.29 40.51
N THR A 298 -4.52 9.81 40.91
CA THR A 298 -3.87 10.20 42.16
C THR A 298 -2.41 10.56 41.93
N TYR A 299 -1.88 11.45 42.78
CA TYR A 299 -0.46 11.78 42.79
C TYR A 299 0.42 10.55 43.07
N ALA A 300 -0.03 9.65 43.95
CA ALA A 300 0.68 8.41 44.26
C ALA A 300 0.83 7.49 43.03
N GLU A 301 -0.24 7.33 42.24
CA GLU A 301 -0.23 6.57 40.98
C GLU A 301 0.70 7.18 39.94
N TRP A 302 0.82 8.51 39.91
CA TRP A 302 1.73 9.20 39.01
C TRP A 302 3.21 9.07 39.41
N ILE A 303 3.55 9.19 40.70
CA ILE A 303 4.95 9.09 41.16
C ILE A 303 5.46 7.66 41.29
N HIS A 304 4.56 6.67 41.36
CA HIS A 304 4.87 5.24 41.42
C HIS A 304 4.21 4.51 40.24
N PRO A 305 4.67 4.77 39.00
CA PRO A 305 4.10 4.14 37.81
C PRO A 305 4.34 2.62 37.83
N VAL A 306 3.45 1.89 37.17
CA VAL A 306 3.53 0.43 37.06
C VAL A 306 4.79 0.03 36.28
N ASP A 307 5.54 -0.93 36.83
CA ASP A 307 6.69 -1.55 36.16
C ASP A 307 6.20 -2.52 35.06
N VAL A 308 6.70 -2.31 33.85
CA VAL A 308 6.35 -3.11 32.67
C VAL A 308 7.55 -3.85 32.07
N THR A 309 8.69 -3.92 32.77
CA THR A 309 9.91 -4.60 32.29
C THR A 309 9.63 -6.05 31.88
N ASP A 310 8.87 -6.81 32.66
CA ASP A 310 8.57 -8.21 32.34
C ASP A 310 7.67 -8.34 31.10
N VAL A 311 6.67 -7.48 30.98
CA VAL A 311 5.76 -7.45 29.84
C VAL A 311 6.52 -7.12 28.55
N VAL A 312 7.34 -6.08 28.59
CA VAL A 312 8.16 -5.67 27.45
C VAL A 312 9.16 -6.75 27.09
N SER A 313 9.80 -7.39 28.07
CA SER A 313 10.74 -8.51 27.85
C SER A 313 10.08 -9.70 27.14
N GLN A 314 8.89 -10.10 27.59
CA GLN A 314 8.13 -11.20 26.98
C GLN A 314 7.73 -10.88 25.54
N LEU A 315 7.21 -9.68 25.27
CA LEU A 315 6.79 -9.28 23.93
C LEU A 315 7.97 -9.05 22.98
N ALA A 316 9.10 -8.55 23.48
CA ALA A 316 10.34 -8.38 22.72
C ALA A 316 11.02 -9.70 22.36
N THR A 317 10.66 -10.81 23.02
CA THR A 317 11.26 -12.13 22.76
C THR A 317 11.07 -12.57 21.31
N SER A 318 9.98 -12.15 20.66
CA SER A 318 9.69 -12.42 19.25
C SER A 318 10.67 -11.72 18.28
N GLY A 319 11.30 -10.61 18.69
CA GLY A 319 12.14 -9.76 17.84
C GLY A 319 11.36 -8.89 16.85
N ASP A 320 10.03 -8.92 16.89
CA ASP A 320 9.16 -8.30 15.87
C ASP A 320 8.70 -6.88 16.24
N LEU A 321 9.09 -6.38 17.42
CA LEU A 321 8.64 -5.09 17.95
C LEU A 321 9.22 -3.92 17.15
N ARG A 322 8.36 -3.02 16.69
CA ARG A 322 8.74 -1.83 15.89
C ARG A 322 8.38 -0.51 16.55
N VAL A 323 7.30 -0.52 17.32
CA VAL A 323 6.81 0.62 18.09
C VAL A 323 6.64 0.16 19.53
N LEU A 324 7.35 0.83 20.43
CA LEU A 324 7.14 0.76 21.87
C LEU A 324 6.66 2.14 22.30
N GLN A 325 5.57 2.23 23.05
CA GLN A 325 5.15 3.50 23.62
C GLN A 325 4.63 3.27 25.02
N LEU A 326 5.32 3.88 25.98
CA LEU A 326 5.05 3.75 27.41
C LEU A 326 4.62 5.11 27.97
N ILE A 327 3.38 5.23 28.48
CA ILE A 327 2.84 6.48 29.05
C ILE A 327 2.52 6.26 30.53
N ASN A 328 3.19 6.99 31.44
CA ASN A 328 3.06 6.79 32.89
C ASN A 328 3.28 5.31 33.29
N ARG A 329 4.31 4.70 32.70
CA ARG A 329 4.83 3.36 33.02
C ARG A 329 6.33 3.48 33.22
N GLN A 330 6.91 2.60 34.04
CA GLN A 330 8.36 2.55 34.23
C GLN A 330 8.97 1.31 33.57
N LEU A 331 10.16 1.52 33.00
CA LEU A 331 11.03 0.48 32.47
C LEU A 331 12.39 0.61 33.17
N PRO A 332 12.51 0.22 34.45
CA PRO A 332 13.70 0.46 35.26
C PRO A 332 14.93 -0.26 34.74
N VAL A 333 14.74 -1.44 34.14
CA VAL A 333 15.79 -2.24 33.52
C VAL A 333 15.48 -2.40 32.04
N TRP A 334 16.50 -2.19 31.20
CA TRP A 334 16.42 -2.44 29.78
C TRP A 334 16.53 -3.95 29.50
N PRO A 335 15.45 -4.62 29.03
CA PRO A 335 15.51 -6.05 28.76
C PRO A 335 16.46 -6.38 27.61
N GLU A 336 17.30 -7.41 27.77
CA GLU A 336 18.19 -7.88 26.71
C GLU A 336 17.43 -8.31 25.44
N GLN A 337 16.19 -8.79 25.61
CA GLN A 337 15.32 -9.22 24.51
C GLN A 337 15.00 -8.08 23.53
N LEU A 338 14.98 -6.82 23.99
CA LEU A 338 14.80 -5.66 23.09
C LEU A 338 15.93 -5.53 22.07
N GLN A 339 17.14 -6.01 22.39
CA GLN A 339 18.25 -5.99 21.43
C GLN A 339 18.00 -6.89 20.22
N ARG A 340 17.07 -7.85 20.31
CA ARG A 340 16.64 -8.67 19.16
C ARG A 340 15.76 -7.90 18.19
N CYS A 341 15.17 -6.79 18.61
CA CYS A 341 14.27 -5.97 17.80
C CYS A 341 15.08 -4.98 16.97
N THR A 342 15.60 -5.42 15.82
CA THR A 342 16.47 -4.59 14.96
C THR A 342 15.72 -3.49 14.19
N ASP A 343 14.40 -3.64 14.04
CA ASP A 343 13.53 -2.76 13.25
C ASP A 343 12.76 -1.73 14.10
N LEU A 344 13.27 -1.45 15.31
CA LEU A 344 12.61 -0.54 16.24
C LEU A 344 12.75 0.92 15.79
N ARG A 345 11.62 1.59 15.56
CA ARG A 345 11.57 2.95 14.98
C ARG A 345 11.18 4.03 15.99
N THR A 346 10.34 3.66 16.95
CA THR A 346 9.74 4.60 17.90
C THR A 346 9.68 3.94 19.27
N MET A 347 10.11 4.68 20.28
CA MET A 347 10.15 4.31 21.71
C MET A 347 9.60 5.41 22.58
#